data_AF-A0A7J4V0P7-F1
#
_entry.id   AF-A0A7J4V0P7-F1
#
_cell.length_a   1.000
_cell.length_b   1.000
_cell.length_c   1.000
_cell.angle_alpha   90.00
_cell.angle_beta   90.00
_cell.angle_gamma   90.00
#
_symmetry.space_group_name_H-M   'P 1'
#
loop_
_entity.id
_entity.type
_entity.pdbx_description
1 polymer ?
#
loop_
_entity_poly.entity_id
_entity_poly.type
_entity_poly.pdbx_seq_one_letter_code
_entity_poly.pdbx_strand_id
1 'polypeptide(L)' 'MVDQHLIEVMKKLQAESKKRNFVESVELAVNLKDIDLSNPKNRIQEEIMLPKGRGRQVKVGVFGSSEMAMKAKGVADV' A
#
# COMPACT_ATOMS: atom_id res chain seq x y z
N MET A 1 -0.34 -9.75 17.19
CA MET A 1 0.74 -10.75 17.07
C MET A 1 1.05 -10.89 15.59
N VAL A 2 2.31 -10.75 15.17
CA VAL A 2 2.69 -11.02 13.77
C VAL A 2 2.79 -12.53 13.62
N ASP A 3 2.09 -13.09 12.63
CA ASP A 3 2.12 -14.51 12.34
C ASP A 3 3.56 -14.95 11.98
N GLN A 4 4.07 -15.96 12.68
CA GLN A 4 5.41 -16.50 12.44
C GLN A 4 5.55 -17.09 11.03
N HIS A 5 4.47 -17.67 10.49
CA HIS A 5 4.47 -18.22 9.15
C HIS A 5 4.72 -17.14 8.09
N LEU A 6 4.10 -15.97 8.25
CA LEU A 6 4.25 -14.86 7.31
C LEU A 6 5.69 -14.31 7.30
N ILE A 7 6.36 -14.28 8.45
CA ILE A 7 7.77 -13.85 8.54
C ILE A 7 8.68 -14.84 7.80
N GLU A 8 8.41 -16.14 7.91
CA GLU A 8 9.21 -17.17 7.25
C GLU A 8 9.05 -17.11 5.72
N VAL A 9 7.81 -16.95 5.23
CA VAL A 9 7.54 -16.79 3.79
C VAL A 9 8.25 -15.55 3.23
N MET A 10 8.22 -14.43 3.94
CA MET A 10 8.91 -13.20 3.50
C MET A 10 10.43 -13.37 3.41
N LYS A 11 11.04 -14.11 4.35
CA LYS A 11 12.48 -14.41 4.30
C LYS A 11 12.85 -15.30 3.10
N LYS A 12 12.04 -16.33 2.82
CA LYS A 12 12.23 -17.20 1.65
C LYS A 12 12.12 -16.41 0.35
N LEU A 13 11.09 -15.57 0.24
CA LEU A 13 10.83 -14.74 -0.94
C LEU A 13 11.99 -13.76 -1.20
N GLN A 14 12.56 -13.17 -0.15
CA GLN A 14 13.74 -12.31 -0.26
C GLN A 14 15.00 -13.08 -0.68
N ALA A 15 15.16 -14.33 -0.24
CA ALA A 15 16.32 -15.16 -0.59
C ALA A 15 16.25 -15.70 -2.03
N GLU A 16 15.06 -16.01 -2.53
CA GLU A 16 14.83 -16.50 -3.89
C GLU A 16 14.78 -15.38 -4.94
N SER A 17 14.57 -14.14 -4.53
CA SER A 17 14.53 -13.00 -5.45
C SER A 17 15.89 -12.77 -6.13
N LYS A 18 15.85 -12.53 -7.44
CA LYS A 18 17.04 -12.19 -8.23
C LYS A 18 17.44 -10.74 -7.91
N LYS A 19 18.74 -10.49 -7.72
CA LYS A 19 19.23 -9.13 -7.51
C LYS A 19 18.89 -8.22 -8.70
N ARG A 20 18.27 -7.07 -8.41
CA ARG A 20 17.97 -6.00 -9.36
C ARG A 20 18.67 -4.71 -8.94
N ASN A 21 18.86 -3.80 -9.90
CA ASN A 21 19.50 -2.49 -9.66
C ASN A 21 18.50 -1.42 -9.18
N PHE A 22 17.34 -1.81 -8.67
CA PHE A 22 16.31 -0.91 -8.16
C PHE A 22 15.67 -1.49 -6.89
N VAL A 23 15.04 -0.62 -6.09
CA VAL A 23 14.32 -1.02 -4.87
C VAL A 23 13.00 -1.69 -5.27
N GLU A 24 12.88 -2.99 -4.98
CA GLU A 24 11.70 -3.78 -5.27
C GLU A 24 10.57 -3.50 -4.27
N SER A 25 9.33 -3.59 -4.73
CA SER A 25 8.13 -3.53 -3.88
C SER A 25 7.58 -4.93 -3.69
N VAL A 26 7.02 -5.20 -2.51
CA VAL A 26 6.35 -6.47 -2.22
C VAL A 26 4.85 -6.29 -2.45
N GLU A 27 4.26 -7.20 -3.23
CA GLU A 27 2.83 -7.23 -3.51
C GLU A 27 2.16 -8.41 -2.78
N LEU A 28 0.90 -8.20 -2.39
CA LEU A 28 0.07 -9.23 -1.74
C LEU A 28 -1.18 -9.45 -2.60
N ALA A 29 -1.36 -10.67 -3.10
CA ALA A 29 -2.55 -11.10 -3.81
C ALA A 29 -3.32 -12.11 -2.96
N VAL A 30 -4.62 -11.89 -2.80
CA VAL A 30 -5.51 -12.75 -2.01
C VAL A 30 -6.69 -13.16 -2.87
N ASN A 31 -6.92 -14.47 -2.97
CA ASN A 31 -8.10 -15.01 -3.63
C ASN A 31 -9.23 -15.11 -2.62
N LEU A 32 -10.36 -14.46 -2.91
CA LEU A 32 -11.56 -14.51 -2.09
C LEU A 32 -12.51 -15.55 -2.67
N LYS A 33 -13.08 -16.41 -1.81
CA LYS A 33 -14.09 -17.40 -2.17
C LYS A 33 -15.43 -16.97 -1.58
N ASP A 34 -16.52 -17.30 -2.26
CA ASP A 34 -17.90 -17.08 -1.81
C ASP A 34 -18.34 -15.60 -1.70
N ILE A 35 -17.70 -14.70 -2.46
CA ILE A 35 -18.09 -13.29 -2.58
C ILE A 35 -18.53 -12.99 -4.01
N ASP A 36 -19.77 -12.55 -4.20
CA ASP A 36 -20.26 -12.05 -5.48
C ASP A 36 -19.92 -10.56 -5.63
N LEU A 37 -18.91 -10.25 -6.43
CA LEU A 37 -18.44 -8.89 -6.74
C LEU A 37 -19.36 -8.14 -7.73
N SER A 38 -20.34 -8.84 -8.33
CA SER A 38 -21.35 -8.24 -9.22
C SER A 38 -22.27 -7.32 -8.42
N ASN A 39 -22.55 -7.66 -7.17
CA ASN A 39 -23.25 -6.78 -6.24
C ASN A 39 -22.30 -5.69 -5.72
N PRO A 40 -22.55 -4.40 -6.01
CA PRO A 40 -21.67 -3.30 -5.58
C PRO A 40 -21.43 -3.24 -4.07
N LYS A 41 -22.38 -3.72 -3.25
CA LYS A 41 -22.26 -3.72 -1.79
C LYS A 41 -21.19 -4.68 -1.26
N ASN A 42 -20.84 -5.70 -2.02
CA ASN A 42 -19.85 -6.71 -1.64
C ASN A 42 -18.43 -6.31 -2.06
N ARG A 43 -18.26 -5.18 -2.75
CA ARG A 43 -16.94 -4.69 -3.14
C ARG A 43 -16.21 -4.17 -1.91
N ILE A 44 -15.02 -4.71 -1.69
CA ILE A 44 -14.14 -4.27 -0.60
C ILE A 44 -13.32 -3.11 -1.12
N GLN A 45 -13.65 -1.89 -0.66
CA GLN A 45 -12.88 -0.68 -0.93
C GLN A 45 -12.44 -0.07 0.40
N GLU A 46 -11.36 -0.60 0.94
CA GLU A 46 -10.83 -0.23 2.25
C GLU A 46 -9.46 0.45 2.11
N GLU A 47 -9.26 1.51 2.88
CA GLU A 47 -7.97 2.19 2.99
C GLU A 47 -7.30 1.79 4.30
N ILE A 48 -6.22 1.01 4.21
CA ILE A 48 -5.48 0.51 5.36
C ILE A 48 -4.16 1.26 5.49
N MET A 49 -3.97 1.94 6.62
CA MET A 49 -2.71 2.60 6.96
C MET A 49 -1.66 1.57 7.35
N LEU A 50 -0.58 1.48 6.56
CA LEU A 50 0.53 0.57 6.85
C LEU A 50 1.38 1.10 8.01
N PRO A 51 1.68 0.29 9.05
CA PRO A 51 2.34 0.76 10.27
C PRO A 51 3.77 1.28 10.05
N LYS A 52 4.43 0.87 8.96
CA LYS A 52 5.78 1.33 8.58
C LYS A 52 5.80 2.07 7.24
N GLY A 53 4.63 2.43 6.70
CA GLY A 53 4.49 3.03 5.37
C GLY A 53 4.87 2.07 4.23
N ARG A 54 4.98 2.62 3.02
CA ARG A 54 5.21 1.87 1.77
C ARG A 54 6.69 1.77 1.37
N GLY A 55 7.61 2.33 2.18
CA GLY A 55 9.05 2.39 1.87
C GLY A 55 9.45 3.40 0.78
N ARG A 56 8.49 3.99 0.07
CA ARG A 56 8.69 5.10 -0.89
C ARG A 56 7.73 6.24 -0.54
N GLN A 57 8.19 7.49 -0.72
CA GLN A 57 7.32 8.66 -0.59
C GLN A 57 6.22 8.62 -1.66
N VAL A 58 4.98 8.76 -1.21
CA VAL A 58 3.81 8.82 -2.08
C VAL A 58 3.64 10.27 -2.49
N LYS A 59 3.57 10.51 -3.80
CA LYS A 59 3.27 11.84 -4.33
C LYS A 59 1.79 12.13 -4.18
N VAL A 60 1.45 13.22 -3.50
CA VAL A 60 0.05 13.60 -3.22
C VAL A 60 -0.19 15.04 -3.67
N GLY A 61 -1.20 15.22 -4.54
CA GLY A 61 -1.73 16.53 -4.93
C GLY A 61 -2.99 16.86 -4.12
N VAL A 62 -3.09 18.11 -3.66
CA VAL A 62 -4.23 18.59 -2.86
C VAL A 62 -4.93 19.72 -3.62
N PHE A 63 -6.25 19.58 -3.80
CA PHE A 63 -7.11 20.64 -4.35
C PHE A 63 -7.93 21.25 -3.21
N GLY A 64 -7.95 22.58 -3.11
CA GLY A 64 -8.67 23.26 -2.04
C GLY A 64 -8.66 24.78 -2.17
N SER A 65 -9.32 25.45 -1.22
CA SER A 65 -9.33 26.91 -1.11
C SER A 65 -7.94 27.48 -0.83
N SER A 66 -7.78 28.81 -0.98
CA SER A 66 -6.50 29.49 -0.74
C SER A 66 -5.90 29.20 0.64
N GLU A 67 -6.73 28.97 1.66
CA GLU A 67 -6.28 28.59 3.00
C GLU A 67 -5.70 27.17 3.04
N MET A 68 -6.38 26.21 2.40
CA MET A 68 -5.90 24.82 2.27
C MET A 68 -4.61 24.75 1.46
N ALA A 69 -4.49 25.56 0.40
CA ALA A 69 -3.29 25.64 -0.42
C ALA A 69 -2.07 26.13 0.39
N MET A 70 -2.26 27.10 1.27
CA MET A 70 -1.19 27.60 2.16
C MET A 70 -0.71 26.53 3.14
N LYS A 71 -1.63 25.75 3.71
CA LYS A 71 -1.29 24.64 4.63
C LYS A 71 -0.61 23.47 3.90
N ALA A 72 -1.00 23.21 2.65
CA ALA A 72 -0.48 22.09 1.86
C ALA A 72 0.89 22.34 1.22
N LYS A 73 1.33 23.60 1.08
CA LYS A 73 2.55 24.01 0.35
C LYS A 73 3.86 23.36 0.83
N GLY A 74 3.89 22.79 2.04
CA GLY A 74 5.07 22.09 2.59
C GLY A 74 4.87 20.59 2.86
N VAL A 75 3.71 20.04 2.51
CA VAL A 75 3.34 18.64 2.80
C VAL A 75 2.88 17.91 1.53
N ALA A 76 2.24 18.61 0.61
CA ALA A 76 1.86 18.10 -0.70
C ALA A 76 2.97 18.33 -1.72
N ASP A 77 3.15 17.37 -2.62
CA ASP A 77 4.05 17.50 -3.76
C ASP A 77 3.28 18.25 -4.86
N VAL A 78 3.50 19.57 -4.96
CA VAL A 78 2.90 20.44 -5.99
C VAL A 78 3.62 20.28 -7.32
#